data_AF-A0A356IDU1-F1
#
_entry.id   AF-A0A356IDU1-F1
#
_cell.length_a   1.000
_cell.length_b   1.000
_cell.length_c   1.000
_cell.angle_alpha   90.00
_cell.angle_beta   90.00
_cell.angle_gamma   90.00
#
_symmetry.space_group_name_H-M   'P 1'
#
loop_
_entity.id
_entity.type
_entity.pdbx_description
1 polymer ?
#
loop_
_entity_poly.entity_id
_entity_poly.type
_entity_poly.pdbx_seq_one_letter_code
_entity_poly.pdbx_strand_id
1 'polypeptide(L)'
;MSARDLARFGLVFTRQCRGINGERVGSDTFMNAARSCTGPVYPAPDNHIHYGNQLITNGRWIGHGGWGGQLLIVDPEAETVVVFFSVLENDSASDDNHKRAIVQMAEELIEL
;
A
#
# COMPACT_ATOMS: atom_id res chain seq x y z
N MET A 1 3.22 -10.87 12.93
CA MET A 1 3.14 -10.96 11.46
C MET A 1 4.53 -10.64 10.91
N SER A 2 5.05 -11.43 9.97
CA SER A 2 6.37 -11.17 9.34
C SER A 2 6.22 -10.43 7.99
N ALA A 3 7.33 -9.93 7.43
CA ALA A 3 7.38 -9.34 6.08
C ALA A 3 6.77 -10.28 5.04
N ARG A 4 7.11 -11.57 5.15
CA ARG A 4 6.63 -12.62 4.26
C ARG A 4 5.12 -12.85 4.40
N ASP A 5 4.60 -12.82 5.63
CA ASP A 5 3.15 -13.04 5.85
C ASP A 5 2.34 -11.89 5.27
N LEU A 6 2.79 -10.65 5.51
CA LEU A 6 2.13 -9.46 4.98
C LEU A 6 2.22 -9.38 3.45
N ALA A 7 3.35 -9.80 2.86
CA ALA A 7 3.49 -9.86 1.41
C ALA A 7 2.53 -10.89 0.80
N ARG A 8 2.41 -12.07 1.41
CA ARG A 8 1.45 -13.12 0.98
C ARG A 8 0.00 -12.65 1.11
N PHE A 9 -0.32 -11.92 2.17
CA PHE A 9 -1.62 -11.27 2.31
C PHE A 9 -1.87 -10.27 1.18
N GLY A 10 -0.91 -9.40 0.88
CA GLY A 10 -1.02 -8.44 -0.24
C GLY A 10 -1.23 -9.10 -1.61
N LEU A 11 -0.59 -10.25 -1.85
CA LEU A 11 -0.70 -11.00 -3.12
C LEU A 11 -2.12 -11.54 -3.38
N VAL A 12 -2.98 -11.60 -2.38
CA VAL A 12 -4.40 -11.90 -2.59
C VAL A 12 -5.07 -10.80 -3.40
N PHE A 13 -4.69 -9.54 -3.21
CA PHE A 13 -5.30 -8.40 -3.90
C PHE A 13 -4.83 -8.27 -5.35
N THR A 14 -3.58 -8.68 -5.67
CA THR A 14 -3.12 -8.75 -7.07
C THR A 14 -3.91 -9.78 -7.87
N ARG A 15 -4.45 -10.81 -7.19
CA ARG A 15 -5.26 -11.89 -7.78
C ARG A 15 -6.77 -11.65 -7.69
N GLN A 16 -7.21 -10.39 -7.74
CA GLN A 16 -8.64 -10.03 -7.66
C GLN A 16 -9.32 -10.63 -6.41
N CYS A 17 -8.60 -10.63 -5.29
CA CYS A 17 -9.08 -11.18 -4.02
C CYS A 17 -9.43 -12.68 -4.07
N ARG A 18 -8.69 -13.45 -4.89
CA ARG A 18 -8.81 -14.91 -4.95
C ARG A 18 -7.64 -15.60 -4.24
N GLY A 19 -7.98 -16.64 -3.49
CA GLY A 19 -7.01 -17.53 -2.88
C GLY A 19 -6.36 -18.45 -3.92
N ILE A 20 -5.43 -19.29 -3.46
CA ILE A 20 -4.64 -20.16 -4.34
C ILE A 20 -5.49 -21.22 -5.06
N ASN A 21 -6.66 -21.57 -4.52
CA ASN A 21 -7.60 -22.51 -5.13
C ASN A 21 -8.72 -21.80 -5.91
N GLY A 22 -8.57 -20.49 -6.16
CA GLY A 22 -9.52 -19.69 -6.94
C GLY A 22 -10.76 -19.24 -6.17
N GLU A 23 -10.90 -19.62 -4.90
CA GLU A 23 -11.97 -19.18 -4.02
C GLU A 23 -11.89 -17.68 -3.75
N ARG A 24 -13.04 -17.02 -3.67
CA ARG A 24 -13.11 -15.59 -3.35
C ARG A 24 -12.90 -15.41 -1.85
N VAL A 25 -11.84 -14.70 -1.47
CA VAL A 25 -11.48 -14.41 -0.06
C VAL A 25 -11.61 -12.93 0.29
N GLY A 26 -12.00 -12.10 -0.68
CA GLY A 26 -12.26 -10.68 -0.50
C GLY A 26 -13.06 -10.07 -1.65
N SER A 27 -13.16 -8.75 -1.66
CA SER A 27 -13.97 -7.99 -2.62
C SER A 27 -13.08 -7.23 -3.60
N ASP A 28 -12.94 -7.74 -4.83
CA ASP A 28 -12.24 -7.07 -5.94
C ASP A 28 -12.92 -5.74 -6.31
N THR A 29 -14.25 -5.67 -6.23
CA THR A 29 -15.00 -4.43 -6.45
C THR A 29 -14.65 -3.35 -5.43
N PHE A 30 -14.49 -3.72 -4.16
CA PHE A 30 -14.02 -2.80 -3.12
C PHE A 30 -12.58 -2.36 -3.37
N MET A 31 -11.67 -3.29 -3.72
CA MET A 31 -10.28 -2.93 -4.01
C MET A 31 -10.17 -1.96 -5.18
N ASN A 32 -10.94 -2.19 -6.26
CA ASN A 32 -10.97 -1.29 -7.41
C ASN A 32 -11.55 0.08 -7.03
N ALA A 33 -12.62 0.12 -6.24
CA ALA A 33 -13.18 1.38 -5.75
C ALA A 33 -12.20 2.15 -4.84
N ALA A 34 -11.46 1.45 -3.98
CA ALA A 34 -10.43 2.04 -3.14
C ALA A 34 -9.26 2.56 -3.95
N ARG A 35 -8.85 1.84 -5.00
CA ARG A 35 -7.79 2.27 -5.91
C ARG A 35 -8.18 3.52 -6.70
N SER A 36 -9.43 3.61 -7.15
CA SER A 36 -9.99 4.79 -7.83
C SER A 36 -10.46 5.91 -6.89
N CYS A 37 -10.02 5.92 -5.63
CA CYS A 37 -10.42 6.93 -4.66
C CYS A 37 -9.97 8.33 -5.09
N THR A 38 -10.90 9.28 -5.11
CA THR A 38 -10.66 10.71 -5.35
C THR A 38 -10.86 11.55 -4.07
N GLY A 39 -10.76 10.91 -2.90
CA GLY A 39 -10.94 11.51 -1.59
C GLY A 39 -9.81 12.47 -1.19
N PRO A 40 -9.70 12.81 0.11
CA PRO A 40 -8.65 13.69 0.62
C PRO A 40 -7.27 13.31 0.11
N VAL A 41 -6.51 14.32 -0.31
CA VAL A 41 -5.11 14.16 -0.76
C VAL A 41 -4.15 14.49 0.36
N TYR A 42 -2.93 13.98 0.24
CA TYR A 42 -1.85 14.38 1.12
C TYR A 42 -1.43 15.83 0.83
N PRO A 43 -0.79 16.52 1.80
CA PRO A 43 -0.16 17.80 1.54
C PRO A 43 0.91 17.68 0.45
N ALA A 44 1.16 18.79 -0.27
CA ALA A 44 2.28 18.85 -1.19
C ALA A 44 3.62 18.52 -0.48
N PRO A 45 4.57 17.82 -1.16
CA PRO A 45 4.57 17.42 -2.57
C PRO A 45 3.81 16.11 -2.90
N ASP A 46 3.21 15.42 -1.92
CA ASP A 46 2.61 14.09 -2.14
C ASP A 46 1.12 14.14 -2.48
N ASN A 47 0.62 15.29 -2.95
CA ASN A 47 -0.80 15.54 -3.19
C ASN A 47 -1.41 14.75 -4.37
N HIS A 48 -0.62 13.91 -5.02
CA HIS A 48 -1.08 12.89 -5.96
C HIS A 48 -1.56 11.61 -5.25
N ILE A 49 -1.25 11.45 -3.96
CA ILE A 49 -1.70 10.33 -3.12
C ILE A 49 -3.02 10.71 -2.43
N HIS A 50 -4.04 9.89 -2.67
CA HIS A 50 -5.34 9.97 -2.03
C HIS A 50 -5.42 9.02 -0.84
N TYR A 51 -6.21 9.40 0.16
CA TYR A 51 -6.53 8.57 1.31
C TYR A 51 -8.03 8.36 1.44
N GLY A 52 -8.42 7.09 1.62
CA GLY A 52 -9.81 6.71 1.82
C GLY A 52 -9.92 5.25 2.23
N ASN A 53 -10.95 4.90 2.98
CA ASN A 53 -11.19 3.52 3.43
C ASN A 53 -9.99 2.88 4.16
N GLN A 54 -9.23 3.68 4.93
CA GLN A 54 -7.98 3.25 5.59
C GLN A 54 -6.89 2.81 4.61
N LEU A 55 -6.94 3.24 3.35
CA LEU A 55 -5.93 2.95 2.35
C LEU A 55 -5.40 4.25 1.76
N ILE A 56 -4.16 4.20 1.29
CA ILE A 56 -3.58 5.19 0.38
C ILE A 56 -3.53 4.65 -1.04
N THR A 57 -3.66 5.52 -2.03
CA THR A 57 -3.60 5.17 -3.46
C THR A 57 -3.11 6.35 -4.29
N ASN A 58 -2.39 6.09 -5.37
CA ASN A 58 -2.15 7.07 -6.44
C ASN A 58 -2.97 6.76 -7.71
N GLY A 59 -3.91 5.83 -7.63
CA GLY A 59 -4.71 5.33 -8.76
C GLY A 59 -4.16 4.05 -9.39
N ARG A 60 -2.87 3.76 -9.25
CA ARG A 60 -2.23 2.53 -9.76
C ARG A 60 -2.07 1.45 -8.69
N TRP A 61 -1.58 1.83 -7.52
CA TRP A 61 -1.41 0.93 -6.39
C TRP A 61 -2.32 1.30 -5.23
N ILE A 62 -2.54 0.34 -4.33
CA ILE A 62 -3.11 0.59 -2.99
C ILE A 62 -2.05 0.31 -1.93
N GLY A 63 -2.14 0.99 -0.80
CA GLY A 63 -1.19 0.79 0.27
C GLY A 63 -1.71 1.19 1.63
N HIS A 64 -0.91 0.89 2.64
CA HIS A 64 -1.16 1.28 4.01
C HIS A 64 0.18 1.49 4.73
N GLY A 65 0.35 2.64 5.36
CA GLY A 65 1.47 2.90 6.26
C GLY A 65 1.15 2.48 7.69
N GLY A 66 2.12 1.90 8.40
CA GLY A 66 1.99 1.59 9.82
C GLY A 66 2.62 2.68 10.70
N TRP A 67 2.18 2.75 11.95
CA TRP A 67 2.83 3.58 12.96
C TRP A 67 4.20 2.98 13.32
N GLY A 68 5.26 3.77 13.20
CA GLY A 68 6.65 3.32 13.38
C GLY A 68 7.40 3.06 12.07
N GLY A 69 6.80 3.40 10.91
CA GLY A 69 7.49 3.45 9.61
C GLY A 69 7.29 2.21 8.72
N GLN A 70 6.27 1.40 8.98
CA GLN A 70 5.95 0.23 8.16
C GLN A 70 5.19 0.64 6.90
N LEU A 71 5.29 -0.17 5.85
CA LEU A 71 4.57 0.04 4.60
C LEU A 71 4.15 -1.29 3.99
N LEU A 72 2.92 -1.30 3.44
CA LEU A 72 2.46 -2.24 2.43
C LEU A 72 2.08 -1.42 1.19
N ILE A 73 2.58 -1.80 0.02
CA ILE A 73 2.08 -1.38 -1.29
C ILE A 73 1.75 -2.61 -2.11
N VAL A 74 0.61 -2.56 -2.79
CA VAL A 74 0.15 -3.60 -3.72
C VAL A 74 -0.15 -2.97 -5.07
N ASP A 75 0.61 -3.38 -6.08
CA ASP A 75 0.35 -3.04 -7.47
C ASP A 75 -0.23 -4.27 -8.19
N PRO A 76 -1.54 -4.29 -8.49
CA PRO A 76 -2.16 -5.39 -9.22
C PRO A 76 -1.76 -5.43 -10.71
N GLU A 77 -1.25 -4.33 -11.29
CA GLU A 77 -0.81 -4.29 -12.69
C GLU A 77 0.58 -4.92 -12.86
N ALA A 78 1.50 -4.61 -11.95
CA ALA A 78 2.81 -5.25 -11.89
C ALA A 78 2.79 -6.62 -11.18
N GLU A 79 1.62 -7.08 -10.72
CA GLU A 79 1.44 -8.26 -9.86
C GLU A 79 2.40 -8.31 -8.66
N THR A 80 2.78 -7.14 -8.14
CA THR A 80 3.88 -6.98 -7.18
C THR A 80 3.39 -6.42 -5.86
N VAL A 81 4.00 -6.89 -4.77
CA VAL A 81 3.74 -6.42 -3.41
C VAL A 81 5.05 -6.01 -2.77
N VAL A 82 5.12 -4.77 -2.29
CA VAL A 82 6.25 -4.26 -1.53
C VAL A 82 5.87 -4.17 -0.06
N VAL A 83 6.68 -4.78 0.80
CA VAL A 83 6.52 -4.71 2.25
C VAL A 83 7.79 -4.17 2.87
N PHE A 84 7.64 -3.18 3.74
CA PHE A 84 8.74 -2.60 4.49
C PHE A 84 8.40 -2.61 5.98
N PHE A 85 9.28 -3.22 6.78
CA PHE A 85 9.23 -3.13 8.23
C PHE A 85 10.42 -2.31 8.71
N SER A 86 10.15 -1.22 9.42
CA SER A 86 11.17 -0.39 10.05
C SER A 86 10.78 -0.03 11.47
N VAL A 87 11.71 0.63 12.16
CA VAL A 87 11.53 1.24 13.47
C VAL A 87 11.97 2.69 13.35
N LEU A 88 11.08 3.61 13.69
CA LEU A 88 11.41 5.03 13.84
C LEU A 88 11.83 5.31 15.28
N GLU A 89 13.06 5.76 15.46
CA GLU A 89 13.59 6.19 16.77
C GLU A 89 13.33 7.68 16.98
N ASN A 90 12.06 8.03 17.23
CA ASN A 90 11.64 9.38 17.60
C ASN A 90 10.39 9.33 18.52
N ASP A 91 10.03 10.47 19.12
CA ASP A 91 8.94 10.54 20.12
C ASP A 91 7.54 10.35 19.52
N SER A 92 7.36 10.62 18.23
CA SER A 92 6.08 10.52 17.53
C SER A 92 5.85 9.14 16.91
N ALA A 93 6.90 8.35 16.73
CA ALA A 93 6.97 7.19 15.83
C ALA A 93 6.35 7.44 14.43
N SER A 94 6.51 8.69 13.94
CA SER A 94 6.07 9.16 12.62
C SER A 94 7.03 10.19 12.06
N ASP A 95 7.33 10.10 10.77
CA ASP A 95 8.16 11.05 10.02
C ASP A 95 7.69 11.07 8.56
N ASP A 96 7.26 12.24 8.07
CA ASP A 96 6.72 12.39 6.72
C ASP A 96 7.78 12.22 5.63
N ASN A 97 9.03 12.61 5.90
CA ASN A 97 10.14 12.42 4.95
C ASN A 97 10.52 10.94 4.85
N HIS A 98 10.56 10.23 5.98
CA HIS A 98 10.75 8.78 5.98
C HIS A 98 9.66 8.07 5.19
N LYS A 99 8.40 8.42 5.46
CA LYS A 99 7.24 7.87 4.75
C LYS A 99 7.30 8.14 3.25
N ARG A 100 7.68 9.35 2.83
CA ARG A 100 7.87 9.68 1.42
C ARG A 100 8.96 8.82 0.79
N ALA A 101 10.13 8.72 1.44
CA ALA A 101 11.26 7.95 0.91
C ALA A 101 10.91 6.46 0.72
N ILE A 102 10.17 5.85 1.65
CA ILE A 102 9.78 4.43 1.51
C ILE A 102 8.68 4.22 0.45
N VAL A 103 7.79 5.20 0.23
CA VAL A 103 6.83 5.15 -0.88
C VAL A 103 7.55 5.29 -2.21
N GLN A 104 8.47 6.24 -2.35
CA GLN A 104 9.28 6.42 -3.57
C GLN A 104 10.10 5.17 -3.90
N MET A 105 10.77 4.57 -2.90
CA MET A 105 11.47 3.30 -3.09
C MET A 105 10.51 2.19 -3.57
N ALA A 106 9.30 2.12 -3.01
CA ALA A 106 8.33 1.11 -3.43
C ALA A 106 7.79 1.37 -4.85
N GLU A 107 7.61 2.64 -5.23
CA GLU A 107 7.25 3.06 -6.59
C GLU A 107 8.35 2.72 -7.60
N GLU A 108 9.61 2.96 -7.28
CA GLU A 108 10.76 2.55 -8.10
C GLU A 108 10.77 1.03 -8.35
N LEU A 109 10.48 0.22 -7.33
CA LEU A 109 10.43 -1.25 -7.43
C LEU A 109 9.27 -1.77 -8.29
N ILE A 110 8.20 -1.00 -8.45
CA ILE A 110 7.07 -1.33 -9.33
C ILE A 110 7.12 -0.54 -10.65
N GLU A 111 8.25 0.08 -10.99
CA GLU A 111 8.46 0.82 -12.24
C GLU A 111 7.46 1.99 -12.41
N LEU A 112 7.39 2.85 -11.39
CA LEU A 112 6.70 4.15 -11.39
C LEU A 112 7.67 5.33 -11.31
#